data_AF-A0A945NHX4-F1
#
_entry.id   AF-A0A945NHX4-F1
#
_cell.length_a   1.000
_cell.length_b   1.000
_cell.length_c   1.000
_cell.angle_alpha   90.00
_cell.angle_beta   90.00
_cell.angle_gamma   90.00
#
_symmetry.space_group_name_H-M   'P 1'
#
loop_
_entity.id
_entity.type
_entity.pdbx_description
1 polymer ?
#
loop_
_entity_poly.entity_id
_entity_poly.type
_entity_poly.pdbx_seq_one_letter_code
_entity_poly.pdbx_strand_id
1 'polypeptide(L)'
;MKYGSIAFVCRLFLGATLIIFSLNSSAFPQSPPLEIPFVKEWAASKHALRSAEPFNHWNKAGVIPKACSRCHSTSGFRDYIGADGSKAGSVEHEALVGEVISCVACHSKVTRKMTEVTFPSGKKVAKLGSEARCMTCHQGRASTVS
;
A
#
# COMPACT_ATOMS: atom_id res chain seq x y z
N MET A 1 9.42 -70.91 -25.09
CA MET A 1 9.19 -71.43 -26.46
C MET A 1 7.83 -70.99 -26.95
N LYS A 2 7.76 -70.64 -28.24
CA LYS A 2 6.60 -70.22 -29.07
C LYS A 2 6.32 -68.71 -29.16
N TYR A 3 6.85 -68.18 -30.26
CA TYR A 3 6.52 -66.95 -30.96
C TYR A 3 5.07 -66.94 -31.49
N GLY A 4 4.50 -65.75 -31.68
CA GLY A 4 3.30 -65.52 -32.48
C GLY A 4 3.23 -64.07 -32.99
N SER A 5 3.45 -63.89 -34.29
CA SER A 5 3.57 -62.63 -35.03
C SER A 5 2.22 -62.03 -35.49
N ILE A 6 2.16 -60.69 -35.50
CA ILE A 6 1.66 -59.77 -36.56
C ILE A 6 0.20 -59.92 -37.06
N ALA A 7 -0.61 -58.86 -36.89
CA ALA A 7 -1.54 -58.38 -37.93
C ALA A 7 -1.98 -56.92 -37.71
N PHE A 8 -1.68 -56.10 -38.71
CA PHE A 8 -2.19 -54.76 -38.99
C PHE A 8 -3.74 -54.72 -39.02
N VAL A 9 -4.37 -53.77 -38.32
CA VAL A 9 -5.64 -53.18 -38.80
C VAL A 9 -5.65 -51.68 -38.51
N CYS A 10 -5.22 -50.92 -39.52
CA CYS A 10 -5.61 -49.54 -39.73
C CYS A 10 -7.07 -49.52 -40.19
N ARG A 11 -7.99 -48.92 -39.42
CA ARG A 11 -9.27 -48.41 -39.94
C ARG A 11 -9.68 -47.13 -39.24
N LEU A 12 -9.67 -46.08 -40.06
CA LEU A 12 -10.25 -44.75 -39.88
C LEU A 12 -11.78 -44.78 -39.66
N PHE A 13 -12.29 -43.59 -39.32
CA PHE A 13 -13.68 -43.08 -39.33
C PHE A 13 -14.37 -43.05 -37.95
N LEU A 14 -14.30 -41.91 -37.28
CA LEU A 14 -15.21 -40.73 -37.39
C LEU A 14 -16.48 -40.95 -36.55
N GLY A 15 -16.59 -40.21 -35.45
CA GLY A 15 -17.84 -40.16 -34.70
C GLY A 15 -17.75 -39.71 -33.24
N ALA A 16 -16.79 -38.85 -32.87
CA ALA A 16 -16.85 -38.18 -31.58
C ALA A 16 -17.93 -37.10 -31.65
N THR A 17 -19.14 -37.44 -31.21
CA THR A 17 -20.25 -36.50 -31.02
C THR A 17 -19.83 -35.51 -29.93
N LEU A 18 -19.38 -34.32 -30.37
CA LEU A 18 -19.20 -33.16 -29.50
C LEU A 18 -20.58 -32.75 -28.94
N ILE A 19 -20.92 -33.24 -27.75
CA ILE A 19 -21.93 -32.57 -26.92
C ILE A 19 -21.25 -31.34 -26.34
N ILE A 20 -21.39 -30.23 -27.06
CA ILE A 20 -21.04 -28.90 -26.58
C ILE A 20 -22.05 -28.57 -25.47
N PHE A 21 -21.71 -28.86 -24.21
CA PHE A 21 -22.37 -28.26 -23.07
C PHE A 21 -22.08 -26.75 -23.14
N SER A 22 -23.00 -25.97 -23.72
CA SER A 22 -23.02 -24.52 -23.56
C SER A 22 -23.27 -24.21 -22.09
N LEU A 23 -22.18 -24.06 -21.33
CA LEU A 23 -22.20 -23.41 -20.03
C LEU A 23 -22.64 -21.97 -20.29
N ASN A 24 -23.93 -21.71 -20.13
CA ASN A 24 -24.48 -20.37 -20.01
C ASN A 24 -23.78 -19.70 -18.83
N SER A 25 -22.76 -18.89 -19.13
CA SER A 25 -22.17 -17.95 -18.19
C SER A 25 -23.31 -17.09 -17.64
N SER A 26 -23.65 -17.32 -16.38
CA SER A 26 -24.57 -16.46 -15.64
C SER A 26 -24.05 -15.04 -15.71
N ALA A 27 -24.82 -14.14 -16.33
CA ALA A 27 -24.53 -12.71 -16.36
C ALA A 27 -24.80 -12.14 -14.96
N PHE A 28 -23.87 -12.35 -14.04
CA PHE A 28 -23.83 -11.56 -12.81
C PHE A 28 -23.48 -10.13 -13.20
N PRO A 29 -24.22 -9.12 -12.70
CA PRO A 29 -23.87 -7.73 -12.94
C PRO A 29 -22.46 -7.49 -12.42
N GLN A 30 -21.53 -7.14 -13.33
CA GLN A 30 -20.19 -6.73 -12.94
C GLN A 30 -20.31 -5.40 -12.18
N SER A 31 -19.71 -5.34 -10.98
CA SER A 31 -19.57 -4.07 -10.29
C SER A 31 -18.75 -3.11 -11.16
N PRO A 32 -19.03 -1.79 -11.14
CA PRO A 32 -18.20 -0.84 -11.85
C PRO A 32 -16.74 -0.99 -11.38
N PRO A 33 -15.76 -0.76 -12.28
CA PRO A 33 -14.36 -0.80 -11.90
C PRO A 33 -14.09 0.16 -10.74
N LEU A 34 -13.28 -0.27 -9.77
CA LEU A 34 -12.86 0.58 -8.67
C LEU A 34 -12.04 1.75 -9.22
N GLU A 35 -12.58 2.96 -9.11
CA GLU A 35 -11.84 4.18 -9.42
C GLU A 35 -11.26 4.77 -8.14
N ILE A 36 -9.94 4.93 -8.10
CA ILE A 36 -9.26 5.66 -7.03
C ILE A 36 -8.97 7.07 -7.58
N PRO A 37 -9.73 8.09 -7.15
CA PRO A 37 -9.51 9.44 -7.63
C PRO A 37 -8.11 9.92 -7.24
N PHE A 38 -7.51 10.74 -8.09
CA PHE A 38 -6.19 11.35 -7.90
C PHE A 38 -4.98 10.40 -7.83
N VAL A 39 -5.13 9.12 -8.21
CA VAL A 39 -4.02 8.15 -8.17
C VAL A 39 -2.86 8.55 -9.08
N LYS A 40 -3.14 9.19 -10.23
CA LYS A 40 -2.12 9.66 -11.18
C LYS A 40 -1.33 10.83 -10.61
N GLU A 41 -2.02 11.76 -9.96
CA GLU A 41 -1.47 12.93 -9.30
C GLU A 41 -0.62 12.52 -8.10
N TRP A 42 -1.10 11.55 -7.31
CA TRP A 42 -0.30 10.95 -6.24
C TRP A 42 0.98 10.31 -6.82
N ALA A 43 0.87 9.50 -7.87
CA ALA A 43 2.01 8.83 -8.50
C ALA A 43 3.04 9.81 -9.07
N ALA A 44 2.60 10.99 -9.54
CA ALA A 44 3.47 12.06 -10.02
C ALA A 44 4.04 12.95 -8.89
N SER A 45 3.53 12.82 -7.66
CA SER A 45 3.93 13.65 -6.53
C SER A 45 5.25 13.22 -5.89
N LYS A 46 5.83 14.12 -5.08
CA LYS A 46 7.00 13.78 -4.26
C LYS A 46 6.71 12.75 -3.17
N HIS A 47 5.46 12.55 -2.77
CA HIS A 47 5.10 11.51 -1.81
C HIS A 47 5.22 10.10 -2.37
N ALA A 48 5.11 9.92 -3.70
CA ALA A 48 5.27 8.64 -4.38
C ALA A 48 6.64 8.45 -5.04
N LEU A 49 7.52 9.47 -5.00
CA LEU A 49 8.80 9.47 -5.70
C LEU A 49 9.82 8.56 -5.02
N ARG A 50 9.64 7.26 -5.18
CA ARG A 50 10.43 6.17 -4.60
C ARG A 50 11.93 6.30 -4.80
N SER A 51 12.38 6.89 -5.91
CA SER A 51 13.82 7.07 -6.22
C SER A 51 14.46 8.28 -5.55
N ALA A 52 13.69 9.13 -4.87
CA ALA A 52 14.24 10.32 -4.22
C ALA A 52 14.96 9.97 -2.92
N GLU A 53 15.97 10.78 -2.58
CA GLU A 53 16.78 10.63 -1.37
C GLU A 53 15.96 10.46 -0.07
N PRO A 54 14.86 11.21 0.16
CA PRO A 54 14.01 11.03 1.34
C PRO A 54 13.49 9.60 1.59
N PHE A 55 13.48 8.72 0.59
CA PHE A 55 13.03 7.32 0.74
C PHE A 55 14.16 6.31 0.52
N ASN A 56 15.36 6.75 0.15
CA ASN A 56 16.51 5.88 -0.13
C ASN A 56 17.68 6.06 0.82
N HIS A 57 17.68 7.12 1.64
CA HIS A 57 18.77 7.45 2.56
C HIS A 57 19.24 6.26 3.40
N TRP A 58 18.29 5.42 3.84
CA TRP A 58 18.58 4.28 4.72
C TRP A 58 18.72 2.93 4.00
N ASN A 59 18.76 2.88 2.67
CA ASN A 59 18.83 1.62 1.92
C ASN A 59 20.01 0.74 2.34
N LYS A 60 21.19 1.34 2.60
CA LYS A 60 22.36 0.60 3.07
C LYS A 60 22.20 0.06 4.50
N ALA A 61 21.44 0.77 5.35
CA ALA A 61 21.15 0.35 6.71
C ALA A 61 20.03 -0.72 6.77
N GLY A 62 19.20 -0.83 5.73
CA GLY A 62 18.13 -1.82 5.60
C GLY A 62 16.82 -1.44 6.29
N VAL A 63 16.84 -0.44 7.18
CA VAL A 63 15.67 0.05 7.92
C VAL A 63 15.70 1.56 8.07
N ILE A 64 14.51 2.17 8.08
CA ILE A 64 14.33 3.58 8.40
C ILE A 64 14.15 3.71 9.92
N PRO A 65 15.05 4.42 10.62
CA PRO A 65 15.02 4.52 12.08
C PRO A 65 13.77 5.25 12.57
N LYS A 66 13.32 4.95 13.79
CA LYS A 66 12.11 5.52 14.40
C LYS A 66 12.01 7.05 14.31
N ALA A 67 13.14 7.74 14.50
CA ALA A 67 13.21 9.21 14.45
C ALA A 67 12.89 9.80 13.06
N CYS A 68 12.90 8.98 12.01
CA CYS A 68 12.69 9.40 10.62
C CYS A 68 11.48 8.72 9.98
N SER A 69 11.11 7.52 10.43
CA SER A 69 10.06 6.71 9.82
C SER A 69 8.67 7.38 9.89
N ARG A 70 8.39 8.21 10.90
CA ARG A 70 7.15 9.00 10.97
C ARG A 70 6.83 9.73 9.66
N CYS A 71 7.85 10.34 9.04
CA CYS A 71 7.66 11.19 7.87
C CYS A 71 8.13 10.54 6.56
N HIS A 72 8.97 9.51 6.65
CA HIS A 72 9.64 8.89 5.50
C HIS A 72 9.18 7.45 5.23
N SER A 73 8.05 7.03 5.81
CA SER A 73 7.42 5.73 5.53
C SER A 73 5.92 5.78 5.80
N THR A 74 5.14 4.90 5.15
CA THR A 74 3.71 4.79 5.46
C THR A 74 3.52 4.10 6.81
N SER A 75 4.27 3.03 7.07
CA SER A 75 4.21 2.28 8.33
C SER A 75 4.55 3.15 9.53
N GLY A 76 5.66 3.89 9.49
CA GLY A 76 6.05 4.78 10.58
C GLY A 76 5.08 5.94 10.82
N PHE A 77 4.43 6.48 9.78
CA PHE A 77 3.36 7.46 9.98
C PHE A 77 2.15 6.84 10.70
N ARG A 78 1.73 5.64 10.27
CA ARG A 78 0.59 4.92 10.85
C ARG A 78 0.86 4.52 12.31
N ASP A 79 2.07 4.09 12.61
CA ASP A 79 2.57 3.83 13.96
C ASP A 79 2.42 5.10 14.82
N TYR A 80 2.99 6.23 14.37
CA TYR A 80 2.93 7.50 15.09
C TYR A 80 1.51 7.97 15.44
N ILE A 81 0.55 7.79 14.52
CA ILE A 81 -0.84 8.20 14.77
C ILE A 81 -1.67 7.11 15.47
N GLY A 82 -1.12 5.92 15.71
CA GLY A 82 -1.81 4.77 16.28
C GLY A 82 -2.85 4.13 15.33
N ALA A 83 -2.70 4.30 14.02
CA ALA A 83 -3.60 3.73 13.02
C ALA A 83 -3.37 2.24 12.73
N ASP A 84 -2.29 1.68 13.26
CA ASP A 84 -1.94 0.26 13.27
C ASP A 84 -2.18 -0.42 14.64
N GLY A 85 -2.63 0.33 15.65
CA GLY A 85 -2.81 -0.14 17.03
C GLY A 85 -1.66 0.23 17.97
N SER A 86 -0.59 0.84 17.47
CA SER A 86 0.53 1.36 18.26
C SER A 86 0.12 2.56 19.12
N LYS A 87 0.98 2.93 20.06
CA LYS A 87 0.77 4.09 20.94
C LYS A 87 0.85 5.39 20.11
N ALA A 88 -0.24 6.15 20.07
CA ALA A 88 -0.25 7.43 19.38
C ALA A 88 0.69 8.46 20.03
N GLY A 89 1.37 9.25 19.20
CA GLY A 89 2.30 10.32 19.58
C GLY A 89 3.78 9.90 19.60
N SER A 90 4.08 8.64 19.34
CA SER A 90 5.45 8.12 19.22
C SER A 90 5.52 7.04 18.14
N VAL A 91 6.68 6.86 17.52
CA VAL A 91 6.91 5.73 16.61
C VAL A 91 7.50 4.61 17.45
N GLU A 92 6.82 3.47 17.49
CA GLU A 92 7.21 2.30 18.27
C GLU A 92 8.12 1.35 17.49
N HIS A 93 8.10 1.38 16.15
CA HIS A 93 8.88 0.47 15.30
C HIS A 93 9.68 1.17 14.21
N GLU A 94 10.81 0.58 13.83
CA GLU A 94 11.52 0.98 12.61
C GLU A 94 10.68 0.58 11.39
N ALA A 95 10.78 1.36 10.31
CA ALA A 95 10.10 1.04 9.07
C ALA A 95 11.04 0.33 8.09
N LEU A 96 10.48 -0.48 7.20
CA LEU A 96 11.26 -1.10 6.13
C LEU A 96 11.65 -0.04 5.10
N VAL A 97 12.84 -0.20 4.51
CA VAL A 97 13.22 0.54 3.31
C VAL A 97 12.32 0.16 2.14
N GLY A 98 12.25 1.01 1.12
CA GLY A 98 11.37 0.76 -0.01
C GLY A 98 9.89 1.04 0.32
N GLU A 99 9.60 1.84 1.33
CA GLU A 99 8.30 2.49 1.48
C GLU A 99 8.27 3.90 0.87
N VAL A 100 7.07 4.40 0.62
CA VAL A 100 6.76 5.80 0.27
C VAL A 100 5.58 6.27 1.12
N ILE A 101 5.11 7.50 0.94
CA ILE A 101 3.86 7.96 1.57
C ILE A 101 2.69 7.57 0.68
N SER A 102 2.01 6.48 1.04
CA SER A 102 0.91 5.88 0.27
C SER A 102 -0.46 6.42 0.72
N CYS A 103 -1.51 6.02 0.00
CA CYS A 103 -2.89 6.47 0.22
C CYS A 103 -3.32 6.31 1.69
N VAL A 104 -2.97 5.19 2.33
CA VAL A 104 -3.42 4.85 3.69
C VAL A 104 -2.69 5.63 4.79
N ALA A 105 -1.61 6.35 4.46
CA ALA A 105 -1.04 7.34 5.36
C ALA A 105 -2.05 8.47 5.59
N CYS A 106 -2.71 8.96 4.54
CA CYS A 106 -3.69 10.05 4.63
C CYS A 106 -5.14 9.57 4.80
N HIS A 107 -5.49 8.38 4.29
CA HIS A 107 -6.83 7.83 4.28
C HIS A 107 -6.97 6.67 5.28
N SER A 108 -7.39 6.99 6.50
CA SER A 108 -7.68 6.02 7.56
C SER A 108 -8.79 6.52 8.49
N LYS A 109 -9.31 5.64 9.35
CA LYS A 109 -10.27 6.04 10.39
C LYS A 109 -9.69 7.08 11.36
N VAL A 110 -8.38 7.04 11.60
CA VAL A 110 -7.68 7.96 12.51
C VAL A 110 -7.46 9.31 11.84
N THR A 111 -6.88 9.35 10.65
CA THR A 111 -6.56 10.60 9.94
C THR A 111 -7.79 11.42 9.55
N ARG A 112 -8.96 10.78 9.41
CA ARG A 112 -10.25 11.47 9.23
C ARG A 112 -10.69 12.27 10.45
N LYS A 113 -10.20 11.93 11.64
CA LYS A 113 -10.55 12.56 12.92
C LYS A 113 -9.48 13.53 13.43
N MET A 114 -8.30 13.56 12.80
CA MET A 114 -7.22 14.46 13.18
C MET A 114 -7.60 15.91 12.91
N THR A 115 -7.49 16.75 13.93
CA THR A 115 -7.73 18.21 13.86
C THR A 115 -6.68 19.01 14.63
N GLU A 116 -5.68 18.31 15.18
CA GLU A 116 -4.59 18.85 15.99
C GLU A 116 -3.27 18.19 15.59
N VAL A 117 -2.17 18.94 15.71
CA VAL A 117 -0.81 18.43 15.64
C VAL A 117 -0.04 18.79 16.91
N THR A 118 0.89 17.92 17.32
CA THR A 118 1.88 18.21 18.36
C THR A 118 3.25 18.44 17.71
N PHE A 119 3.82 19.62 17.95
CA PHE A 119 5.14 20.02 17.49
C PHE A 119 6.25 19.33 18.31
N PRO A 120 7.49 19.26 17.80
CA PRO A 120 8.63 18.74 18.57
C PRO A 120 8.84 19.45 19.92
N SER A 121 8.45 20.72 20.03
CA SER A 121 8.41 21.47 21.30
C SER A 121 7.40 20.96 22.34
N GLY A 122 6.52 20.02 21.97
CA GLY A 122 5.38 19.60 22.77
C GLY A 122 4.16 20.54 22.66
N LYS A 123 4.30 21.71 22.02
CA LYS A 123 3.16 22.61 21.78
C LYS A 123 2.15 21.96 20.84
N LYS A 124 0.87 22.13 21.16
CA LYS A 124 -0.25 21.65 20.36
C LYS A 124 -0.90 22.79 19.59
N VAL A 125 -1.18 22.55 18.32
CA VAL A 125 -1.98 23.44 17.49
C VAL A 125 -3.23 22.70 17.04
N ALA A 126 -4.37 23.13 17.55
CA ALA A 126 -5.68 22.56 17.27
C ALA A 126 -6.44 23.34 16.19
N LYS A 127 -7.67 22.89 15.88
CA LYS A 127 -8.57 23.52 14.88
C LYS A 127 -7.98 23.60 13.46
N LEU A 128 -7.07 22.68 13.13
CA LEU A 128 -6.42 22.60 11.81
C LEU A 128 -7.26 21.92 10.74
N GLY A 129 -8.32 21.21 11.15
CA GLY A 129 -9.11 20.38 10.25
C GLY A 129 -8.22 19.37 9.51
N SER A 130 -8.37 19.30 8.19
CA SER A 130 -7.60 18.42 7.32
C SER A 130 -6.09 18.59 7.43
N GLU A 131 -5.60 19.78 7.78
CA GLU A 131 -4.17 20.08 7.72
C GLU A 131 -3.36 19.45 8.85
N ALA A 132 -4.01 18.93 9.89
CA ALA A 132 -3.36 18.21 10.97
C ALA A 132 -2.50 17.04 10.46
N ARG A 133 -2.98 16.28 9.46
CA ARG A 133 -2.20 15.15 8.89
C ARG A 133 -1.00 15.62 8.08
N CYS A 134 -1.13 16.75 7.39
CA CYS A 134 -0.06 17.36 6.59
C CYS A 134 1.05 17.89 7.53
N MET A 135 0.64 18.68 8.53
CA MET A 135 1.56 19.28 9.49
C MET A 135 2.21 18.27 10.43
N THR A 136 1.66 17.06 10.59
CA THR A 136 2.33 16.00 11.36
C THR A 136 3.74 15.71 10.83
N CYS A 137 3.93 15.81 9.52
CA CYS A 137 5.23 15.72 8.87
C CYS A 137 5.85 17.09 8.60
N HIS A 138 5.06 18.04 8.10
CA HIS A 138 5.49 19.37 7.67
C HIS A 138 5.47 20.43 8.77
N GLN A 139 5.96 20.11 9.97
CA GLN A 139 6.02 21.03 11.12
C GLN A 139 7.43 21.51 11.50
N GLY A 140 8.45 21.13 10.72
CA GLY A 140 9.86 21.39 11.03
C GLY A 140 10.35 20.52 12.20
N ARG A 141 11.48 19.83 12.03
CA ARG A 141 12.04 18.99 13.11
C ARG A 141 12.69 19.80 14.24
N ALA A 142 13.05 21.05 13.96
CA ALA A 142 13.72 21.95 14.89
C ALA A 142 12.79 22.96 15.58
N SER A 143 11.47 22.84 15.38
CA SER A 143 10.44 23.71 15.98
C SER A 143 10.31 23.44 17.48
N THR A 144 11.33 23.85 18.22
CA THR A 144 11.50 23.73 19.67
C THR A 144 10.95 24.97 20.36
N VAL A 145 10.89 24.96 21.70
CA VAL A 145 10.40 26.11 22.48
C VAL A 145 11.35 27.30 22.28
N SER A 146 10.83 28.36 21.67
CA SER A 146 11.36 29.73 21.72
C SER A 146 10.58 30.53 22.76
#